data_AF-A0A351C702-F1
#
_entry.id   AF-A0A351C702-F1
#
_cell.length_a   1.000
_cell.length_b   1.000
_cell.length_c   1.000
_cell.angle_alpha   90.00
_cell.angle_beta   90.00
_cell.angle_gamma   90.00
#
_symmetry.space_group_name_H-M   'P 1'
#
loop_
_entity.id
_entity.type
_entity.pdbx_description
1 polymer ?
#
loop_
_entity_poly.entity_id
_entity_poly.type
_entity_poly.pdbx_seq_one_letter_code
_entity_poly.pdbx_strand_id
1 'polypeptide(L)'
;MPQSLMAFLAMLLASIIDRSNANTQLILLDGEQTVIGGLYSTEESYTRRGIPFLKDLPKWFFGLRYVFGRSQTATTQKELVIALQATVIDPVRSRARNQLVNESLVSQRAAVQRALEAFNKDIANKNAKPKTYKGTGK
;
A
#
# COMPACT_ATOMS: atom_id res chain seq x y z
N MET A 1 -4.67 -49.86 7.21
CA MET A 1 -3.81 -48.83 7.82
C MET A 1 -4.50 -48.33 9.09
N PRO A 2 -3.78 -48.13 10.21
CA PRO A 2 -4.40 -47.75 11.48
C PRO A 2 -4.87 -46.28 11.46
N GLN A 3 -6.05 -45.99 12.02
CA GLN A 3 -6.63 -44.64 12.10
C GLN A 3 -5.73 -43.63 12.83
N SER A 4 -4.94 -44.10 13.79
CA SER A 4 -3.96 -43.27 14.52
C SER A 4 -2.86 -42.70 13.62
N LEU A 5 -2.44 -43.46 12.60
CA LEU A 5 -1.43 -43.02 11.63
C LEU A 5 -2.00 -41.97 10.68
N MET A 6 -3.28 -42.09 10.31
CA MET A 6 -3.97 -41.09 9.47
C MET A 6 -4.16 -39.75 10.20
N ALA A 7 -4.53 -39.78 11.48
CA ALA A 7 -4.69 -38.55 12.29
C ALA A 7 -3.36 -37.81 12.49
N PHE A 8 -2.27 -38.55 12.73
CA PHE A 8 -0.94 -37.97 12.89
C PHE A 8 -0.39 -37.36 11.59
N LEU A 9 -0.61 -38.04 10.46
CA LEU A 9 -0.24 -37.52 9.13
C LEU A 9 -1.04 -36.27 8.76
N ALA A 10 -2.34 -36.24 9.06
CA ALA A 10 -3.18 -35.06 8.87
C ALA A 10 -2.71 -33.87 9.72
N MET A 11 -2.27 -34.12 10.97
CA MET A 11 -1.74 -33.08 11.86
C MET A 11 -0.37 -32.54 11.40
N LEU A 12 0.48 -33.36 10.79
CA LEU A 12 1.76 -32.93 10.21
C LEU A 12 1.59 -32.11 8.91
N LEU A 13 0.49 -32.31 8.18
CA LEU A 13 0.22 -31.65 6.90
C LEU A 13 -0.76 -30.47 7.02
N ALA A 14 -1.49 -30.36 8.12
CA ALA A 14 -2.45 -29.28 8.34
C ALA A 14 -1.75 -28.03 8.88
N SER A 15 -1.45 -27.08 7.99
CA SER A 15 -1.20 -25.69 8.42
C SER A 15 -2.54 -25.03 8.73
N ILE A 16 -2.77 -24.71 10.00
CA ILE A 16 -3.90 -23.87 10.39
C ILE A 16 -3.51 -22.43 10.07
N ILE A 17 -4.15 -21.85 9.05
CA ILE A 17 -3.94 -20.45 8.67
C ILE A 17 -5.23 -19.69 8.95
N ASP A 18 -5.30 -19.03 10.10
CA ASP A 18 -6.38 -18.12 10.43
C ASP A 18 -6.23 -16.84 9.59
N ARG A 19 -7.13 -16.65 8.60
CA ARG A 19 -7.17 -15.43 7.77
C ARG A 19 -8.51 -14.73 7.88
N SER A 20 -8.46 -13.46 8.27
CA SER A 20 -9.58 -12.53 8.15
C SER A 20 -9.49 -11.81 6.80
N ASN A 21 -10.49 -12.00 5.91
CA ASN A 21 -10.55 -11.32 4.62
C ASN A 21 -11.67 -10.27 4.63
N ALA A 22 -11.37 -9.04 4.22
CA ALA A 22 -12.32 -7.96 4.04
C ALA A 22 -12.10 -7.31 2.67
N ASN A 23 -13.17 -7.12 1.90
CA ASN A 23 -13.13 -6.49 0.57
C ASN A 23 -13.96 -5.20 0.61
N THR A 24 -13.30 -4.06 0.45
CA THR A 24 -13.90 -2.73 0.61
C THR A 24 -13.49 -1.83 -0.55
N GLN A 25 -14.43 -1.03 -1.08
CA GLN A 25 -14.18 -0.02 -2.11
C GLN A 25 -14.41 1.36 -1.51
N LEU A 26 -13.45 2.27 -1.71
CA LEU A 26 -13.46 3.62 -1.13
C LEU A 26 -12.96 4.62 -2.16
N ILE A 27 -13.49 5.85 -2.08
CA ILE A 27 -13.01 6.99 -2.85
C ILE A 27 -12.27 7.88 -1.87
N LEU A 28 -10.98 8.09 -2.09
CA LEU A 28 -10.09 8.88 -1.23
C LEU A 28 -9.50 10.05 -2.01
N LEU A 29 -9.34 11.19 -1.35
CA LEU A 29 -8.58 12.32 -1.88
C LEU A 29 -7.08 12.09 -1.70
N ASP A 30 -6.28 12.90 -2.40
CA ASP A 30 -4.82 12.87 -2.27
C ASP A 30 -4.39 13.26 -0.85
N GLY A 31 -3.65 12.37 -0.19
CA GLY A 31 -3.18 12.53 1.18
C GLY A 31 -4.21 12.15 2.25
N GLU A 32 -5.42 11.76 1.88
CA GLU A 32 -6.46 11.38 2.84
C GLU A 32 -6.13 10.06 3.54
N GLN A 33 -6.30 10.05 4.86
CA GLN A 33 -6.14 8.87 5.72
C GLN A 33 -7.51 8.44 6.25
N THR A 34 -7.84 7.17 6.09
CA THR A 34 -9.14 6.61 6.50
C THR A 34 -8.96 5.26 7.19
N VAL A 35 -9.74 5.03 8.24
CA VAL A 35 -9.85 3.72 8.90
C VAL A 35 -10.90 2.90 8.17
N ILE A 36 -10.49 1.75 7.64
CA ILE A 36 -11.33 0.93 6.76
C ILE A 36 -11.92 -0.30 7.46
N GLY A 37 -11.49 -0.54 8.70
CA GLY A 37 -12.04 -1.60 9.52
C GLY A 37 -11.23 -1.85 10.79
N GLY A 38 -11.74 -2.80 11.57
CA GLY A 38 -11.07 -3.34 12.73
C GLY A 38 -11.70 -4.66 13.15
N LEU A 39 -10.96 -5.46 13.90
CA LEU A 39 -11.44 -6.68 14.54
C LEU A 39 -11.19 -6.55 16.04
N TYR A 40 -12.24 -6.73 16.82
CA TYR A 40 -12.17 -6.79 18.27
C TYR A 40 -12.70 -8.14 18.73
N SER A 41 -11.89 -8.89 19.46
CA SER A 41 -12.27 -10.19 20.01
C SER A 41 -11.80 -10.33 21.45
N THR A 42 -12.73 -10.70 22.33
CA THR A 42 -12.45 -11.02 23.73
C THR A 42 -12.75 -12.49 23.96
N GLU A 43 -11.73 -13.22 24.41
CA GLU A 43 -11.83 -14.65 24.73
C GLU A 43 -11.71 -14.83 26.24
N GLU A 44 -12.76 -15.33 26.87
CA GLU A 44 -12.79 -15.63 28.30
C GLU A 44 -12.75 -17.15 28.51
N SER A 45 -11.72 -17.61 29.22
CA SER A 45 -11.61 -19.02 29.61
C SER A 45 -11.69 -19.15 31.13
N TYR A 46 -12.68 -19.94 31.57
CA TYR A 46 -12.83 -20.30 32.99
C TYR A 46 -12.39 -21.75 33.20
N THR A 47 -11.27 -21.92 33.87
CA THR A 47 -10.73 -23.25 34.19
C THR A 47 -10.76 -23.46 35.70
N ARG A 48 -11.41 -24.53 36.17
CA ARG A 48 -11.44 -24.89 37.59
C ARG A 48 -10.82 -26.26 37.84
N ARG A 49 -9.69 -26.28 38.52
CA ARG A 49 -8.93 -27.49 38.87
C ARG A 49 -9.07 -27.79 40.35
N GLY A 50 -9.19 -29.06 40.72
CA GLY A 50 -9.35 -29.46 42.12
C GLY A 50 -9.76 -30.91 42.25
N ILE A 51 -9.86 -31.38 43.50
CA ILE A 51 -10.25 -32.77 43.78
C ILE A 51 -11.72 -32.97 43.36
N PRO A 52 -12.03 -33.96 42.49
CA PRO A 52 -13.40 -34.33 42.15
C PRO A 52 -14.23 -34.60 43.42
N PHE A 53 -15.55 -34.37 43.39
CA PHE A 53 -16.46 -34.31 44.56
C PHE A 53 -16.20 -33.15 45.53
N LEU A 54 -14.99 -33.02 46.09
CA LEU A 54 -14.72 -32.04 47.15
C LEU A 54 -14.73 -30.60 46.65
N LYS A 55 -14.34 -30.38 45.39
CA LYS A 55 -14.43 -29.05 44.78
C LYS A 55 -15.88 -28.59 44.53
N ASP A 56 -16.87 -29.48 44.49
CA ASP A 56 -18.25 -29.14 44.11
C ASP A 56 -19.26 -29.28 45.27
N LEU A 57 -18.76 -29.25 46.51
CA LEU A 57 -19.57 -29.40 47.71
C LEU A 57 -20.61 -28.26 47.90
N PRO A 58 -21.79 -28.56 48.47
CA PRO A 58 -22.83 -27.58 48.77
C PRO A 58 -22.35 -26.45 49.69
N LYS A 59 -22.92 -25.24 49.53
CA LYS A 59 -22.51 -24.02 50.26
C LYS A 59 -22.62 -24.13 51.79
N TRP A 60 -23.44 -25.05 52.32
CA TRP A 60 -23.57 -25.33 53.76
C TRP A 60 -22.32 -26.01 54.36
N PHE A 61 -21.45 -26.60 53.54
CA PHE A 61 -20.23 -27.27 53.97
C PHE A 61 -19.04 -26.30 54.07
N PHE A 62 -19.09 -25.42 55.10
CA PHE A 62 -18.03 -24.56 55.65
C PHE A 62 -16.81 -24.23 54.75
N GLY A 63 -17.02 -23.75 53.53
CA GLY A 63 -15.95 -23.19 52.69
C GLY A 63 -14.90 -24.16 52.15
N LEU A 64 -15.00 -25.48 52.37
CA LEU A 64 -14.00 -26.46 51.92
C LEU A 64 -13.81 -26.46 50.39
N ARG A 65 -14.84 -26.03 49.65
CA ARG A 65 -14.81 -25.79 48.20
C ARG A 65 -13.64 -24.90 47.74
N TYR A 66 -13.20 -23.94 48.55
CA TYR A 66 -12.14 -22.98 48.22
C TYR A 66 -10.74 -23.52 48.51
N VAL A 67 -10.61 -24.49 49.42
CA VAL A 67 -9.33 -25.13 49.78
C VAL A 67 -8.98 -26.24 48.78
N PHE A 68 -9.99 -26.99 48.32
CA PHE A 68 -9.81 -28.13 47.41
C PHE A 68 -9.93 -27.80 45.91
N GLY A 69 -10.23 -26.56 45.57
CA GLY A 69 -10.37 -26.12 44.17
C GLY A 69 -9.70 -24.78 43.92
N ARG A 70 -8.92 -24.70 42.85
CA ARG A 70 -8.37 -23.46 42.29
C ARG A 70 -9.12 -23.10 41.01
N SER A 71 -9.64 -21.88 40.96
CA SER A 71 -10.19 -21.29 39.74
C SER A 71 -9.13 -20.42 39.08
N GLN A 72 -9.05 -20.51 37.77
CA GLN A 72 -8.26 -19.63 36.93
C GLN A 72 -9.19 -19.04 35.87
N THR A 73 -9.27 -17.72 35.86
CA THR A 73 -9.91 -16.96 34.79
C THR A 73 -8.80 -16.37 33.96
N ALA A 74 -8.80 -16.65 32.65
CA ALA A 74 -7.90 -16.00 31.71
C ALA A 74 -8.72 -15.27 30.65
N THR A 75 -8.49 -13.96 30.54
CA THR A 75 -9.10 -13.08 29.56
C THR A 75 -8.04 -12.69 28.54
N THR A 76 -8.29 -12.99 27.27
CA THR A 76 -7.40 -12.63 26.16
C THR A 76 -8.13 -11.65 25.25
N GLN A 77 -7.56 -10.46 25.07
CA GLN A 77 -8.10 -9.41 24.20
C GLN A 77 -7.24 -9.34 22.95
N LYS A 78 -7.89 -9.36 21.78
CA LYS A 78 -7.25 -9.28 20.46
C LYS A 78 -7.87 -8.11 19.72
N GLU A 79 -7.03 -7.15 19.32
CA GLU A 79 -7.44 -5.94 18.61
C GLU A 79 -6.66 -5.82 17.31
N LEU A 80 -7.36 -5.44 16.24
CA LEU A 80 -6.79 -5.12 14.94
C LEU A 80 -7.48 -3.88 14.41
N VAL A 81 -6.71 -2.92 13.90
CA VAL A 81 -7.22 -1.73 13.22
C VAL A 81 -6.50 -1.62 11.88
N ILE A 82 -7.27 -1.37 10.82
CA ILE A 82 -6.74 -1.26 9.46
C ILE A 82 -6.96 0.17 8.98
N ALA A 83 -5.87 0.89 8.75
CA ALA A 83 -5.86 2.25 8.22
C ALA A 83 -5.17 2.29 6.86
N LEU A 84 -5.72 3.09 5.95
CA LEU A 84 -5.15 3.34 4.63
C LEU A 84 -4.86 4.83 4.46
N GLN A 85 -3.80 5.14 3.71
CA GLN A 85 -3.50 6.47 3.23
C GLN A 85 -3.20 6.40 1.74
N ALA A 86 -3.85 7.26 0.96
CA ALA A 86 -3.62 7.35 -0.47
C ALA A 86 -2.72 8.57 -0.79
N THR A 87 -1.82 8.41 -1.76
CA THR A 87 -1.00 9.52 -2.27
C THR A 87 -0.90 9.44 -3.78
N VAL A 88 -1.16 10.55 -4.46
CA VAL A 88 -1.12 10.68 -5.91
C VAL A 88 0.27 11.16 -6.32
N ILE A 89 1.03 10.30 -7.01
CA ILE A 89 2.40 10.61 -7.43
C ILE A 89 2.43 11.69 -8.52
N ASP A 90 1.52 11.59 -9.50
CA ASP A 90 1.45 12.52 -10.64
C ASP A 90 0.05 13.11 -10.81
N PRO A 91 -0.26 14.23 -10.13
CA PRO A 91 -1.57 14.85 -10.26
C PRO A 91 -1.81 15.32 -11.70
N VAL A 92 -3.07 15.26 -12.14
CA VAL A 92 -3.49 15.61 -13.51
C VAL A 92 -2.97 16.98 -13.93
N ARG A 93 -2.94 17.94 -13.00
CA ARG A 93 -2.42 19.29 -13.21
C ARG A 93 -0.94 19.30 -13.60
N SER A 94 -0.11 18.47 -12.96
CA SER A 94 1.32 18.36 -13.27
C SER A 94 1.54 17.74 -14.65
N ARG A 95 0.77 16.70 -14.99
CA ARG A 95 0.84 16.06 -16.31
C ARG A 95 0.44 17.00 -17.44
N ALA A 96 -0.68 17.72 -17.26
CA ALA A 96 -1.14 18.71 -18.23
C ALA A 96 -0.10 19.82 -18.45
N ARG A 97 0.52 20.32 -17.38
CA ARG A 97 1.57 21.35 -17.48
C ARG A 97 2.79 20.83 -18.24
N ASN A 98 3.25 19.62 -17.95
CA ASN A 98 4.42 19.04 -18.60
C ASN A 98 4.21 18.86 -20.11
N GLN A 99 3.01 18.45 -20.53
CA GLN A 99 2.70 18.30 -21.95
C GLN A 99 2.69 19.64 -22.69
N LEU A 100 2.08 20.68 -22.10
CA LEU A 100 2.08 22.03 -22.67
C LEU A 100 3.49 22.64 -22.77
N VAL A 101 4.32 22.40 -21.76
CA VAL A 101 5.72 22.88 -21.75
C VAL A 101 6.52 22.17 -22.84
N ASN A 102 6.35 20.86 -23.01
CA ASN A 102 7.08 20.11 -24.03
C ASN A 102 6.70 20.55 -25.46
N GLU A 103 5.42 20.76 -25.76
CA GLU A 103 4.98 21.20 -27.09
C GLU A 103 5.45 22.62 -27.44
N SER A 104 5.38 23.54 -26.48
CA SER A 104 5.84 24.92 -26.69
C SER A 104 7.36 25.01 -26.84
N LEU A 105 8.13 24.24 -26.08
CA LEU A 105 9.59 24.22 -26.20
C LEU A 105 10.08 23.59 -27.51
N VAL A 106 9.44 22.50 -27.97
CA VAL A 106 9.83 21.82 -29.22
C VAL A 106 9.52 22.70 -30.43
N SER A 107 8.35 23.32 -30.46
CA SER A 107 7.96 24.23 -31.55
C SER A 107 8.85 25.47 -31.62
N GLN A 108 9.18 26.08 -30.48
CA GLN A 108 10.11 27.21 -30.41
C GLN A 108 11.51 26.84 -30.90
N ARG A 109 12.07 25.70 -30.48
CA ARG A 109 13.39 25.24 -30.92
C ARG A 109 13.45 25.02 -32.42
N ALA A 110 12.44 24.36 -32.98
CA ALA A 110 12.37 24.11 -34.42
C ALA A 110 12.28 25.42 -35.22
N ALA A 111 11.52 26.41 -34.74
CA ALA A 111 11.43 27.72 -35.40
C ALA A 111 12.77 28.47 -35.37
N VAL A 112 13.47 28.47 -34.23
CA VAL A 112 14.78 29.10 -34.08
C VAL A 112 15.83 28.43 -34.98
N GLN A 113 15.86 27.10 -35.03
CA GLN A 113 16.79 26.36 -35.90
C GLN A 113 16.60 26.71 -37.38
N ARG A 114 15.35 26.72 -37.87
CA ARG A 114 15.06 27.13 -39.25
C ARG A 114 15.48 28.57 -39.54
N ALA A 115 15.25 29.48 -38.59
CA ALA A 115 15.67 30.87 -38.74
C ALA A 115 17.20 31.00 -38.82
N LEU A 116 17.93 30.25 -38.00
CA LEU A 116 19.39 30.20 -38.02
C LEU A 116 19.94 29.60 -39.33
N GLU A 117 19.34 28.53 -39.84
CA GLU A 117 19.73 27.90 -41.11
C GLU A 117 19.54 28.85 -42.30
N ALA A 118 18.38 29.51 -42.36
CA ALA A 118 18.08 30.50 -43.40
C ALA A 118 19.05 31.67 -43.35
N PHE A 119 19.34 32.17 -42.14
CA PHE A 119 20.32 33.23 -41.92
C PHE A 119 21.72 32.80 -42.38
N ASN A 120 22.19 31.63 -41.98
CA ASN A 120 23.51 31.12 -42.37
C ASN A 120 23.64 30.96 -43.89
N LYS A 121 22.58 30.49 -44.56
CA LYS A 121 22.56 30.36 -46.02
C LYS A 121 22.64 31.72 -46.73
N ASP A 122 21.99 32.75 -46.20
CA ASP A 122 22.10 34.12 -46.72
C ASP A 122 23.54 34.65 -46.58
N ILE A 123 24.15 34.47 -45.41
CA ILE A 123 25.55 34.83 -45.18
C ILE A 123 26.48 34.07 -46.13
N ALA A 124 26.29 32.76 -46.31
CA ALA A 124 27.09 31.95 -47.22
C ALA A 124 26.95 32.41 -48.69
N ASN A 125 25.73 32.72 -49.14
CA ASN A 125 25.48 33.21 -50.51
C ASN A 125 26.10 34.60 -50.73
N LYS A 126 26.00 35.49 -49.73
CA LYS A 126 26.66 36.81 -49.77
C LYS A 126 28.19 36.68 -49.86
N ASN A 127 28.77 35.71 -49.16
CA ASN A 127 30.21 35.45 -49.21
C ASN A 127 30.65 34.72 -50.49
N ALA A 128 29.77 33.90 -51.09
CA ALA A 128 30.06 33.10 -52.28
C ALA A 128 29.94 33.86 -53.60
N LYS A 129 29.30 35.04 -53.62
CA LYS A 129 29.28 35.89 -54.81
C LYS A 129 30.60 36.70 -54.86
N PRO A 130 31.55 36.37 -55.75
CA PRO A 130 32.75 37.19 -55.90
C PRO A 130 32.34 38.59 -56.31
N LYS A 131 32.99 39.62 -55.74
CA LYS A 131 32.79 41.00 -56.16
C LYS A 131 33.18 41.11 -57.64
N THR A 132 32.19 41.09 -58.53
CA THR A 132 32.41 41.34 -59.95
C THR A 132 32.61 42.84 -60.12
N TYR A 133 33.87 43.29 -60.11
CA TYR A 133 34.22 44.64 -60.50
C TYR A 133 33.99 44.79 -61.99
N LYS A 134 32.87 45.41 -62.37
CA LYS A 134 32.60 45.79 -63.76
C LYS A 134 33.29 47.13 -64.01
N GLY A 135 34.52 47.07 -64.53
CA GLY A 135 35.23 48.23 -65.04
C GLY A 135 34.63 48.65 -66.37
N THR A 136 33.80 49.70 -66.38
CA THR A 136 33.44 50.41 -67.61
C THR A 136 34.49 51.48 -67.86
N GLY A 137 35.38 51.18 -68.79
CA GLY A 137 36.31 52.14 -69.36
C GLY A 137 35.64 52.96 -70.46
N LYS A 138 35.86 54.27 -70.35
CA LYS A 138 35.77 55.35 -71.35
C LYS A 138 34.42 55.61 -72.00
#